data_AF-A0A514CIF5-F1
#
_entry.id   AF-A0A514CIF5-F1
#
_cell.length_a   1.000
_cell.length_b   1.000
_cell.length_c   1.000
_cell.angle_alpha   90.00
_cell.angle_beta   90.00
_cell.angle_gamma   90.00
#
_symmetry.space_group_name_H-M   'P 1'
#
loop_
_entity.id
_entity.type
_entity.pdbx_description
1 polymer ?
#
loop_
_entity_poly.entity_id
_entity_poly.type
_entity_poly.pdbx_seq_one_letter_code
_entity_poly.pdbx_strand_id
1 'polypeptide(L)'
;MKNALKALTLLFSFSACNFNQSAKKDISSGALLADMDFSNGKYALYIKHKEFGEFMVLDEEALKENRDKLIVNISLANYLPGEGDRSFGVILFKDNKLVTQKSGGVFTHFAIGNLADHAVPVKSQRIQGVKKRIQEKQDSIADQNNIFITYQSAFVPDNRAFRFRVYFPCIAVPVTRGKDSAGYERIITVNGIKHDKWIMESESLFDRQWGEKIERCIRDKAGTITDFEVSIAKSSMSNAYLLDKAGNDLKTPNKKTIYIKDYMYYSFTAYLMADKDNAEKLLALDYSDCMSEEDRNRPLLIAKMKALVKQSTQPHLDVDKGEIGLEGYKDNVTKYKALYEQEYSLTWLEVERNSKIIEIKNK
;
A
#
# COMPACT_ATOMS: atom_id res chain seq x y z
N MET A 1 23.25 33.51 20.86
CA MET A 1 22.32 33.93 19.78
C MET A 1 22.20 32.75 18.83
N LYS A 2 21.26 31.82 19.02
CA LYS A 2 19.81 31.90 18.73
C LYS A 2 19.52 32.24 17.26
N ASN A 3 18.81 31.31 16.62
CA ASN A 3 18.13 31.35 15.32
C ASN A 3 19.08 31.04 14.13
N ALA A 4 18.85 30.05 13.27
CA ALA A 4 17.57 29.65 12.70
C ALA A 4 17.43 28.12 12.55
N LEU A 5 16.48 27.60 13.32
CA LEU A 5 15.77 26.35 13.13
C LEU A 5 14.77 26.57 11.99
N LYS A 6 15.10 26.17 10.74
CA LYS A 6 14.16 26.08 9.60
C LYS A 6 14.87 25.45 8.38
N ALA A 7 14.84 24.12 8.31
CA ALA A 7 15.05 23.38 7.06
C ALA A 7 14.14 22.14 7.12
N LEU A 8 12.91 22.32 6.67
CA LEU A 8 12.45 21.96 5.32
C LEU A 8 11.92 20.52 5.32
N THR A 9 10.77 20.39 5.99
CA THR A 9 9.81 19.33 5.84
C THR A 9 9.21 19.45 4.43
N LEU A 10 9.68 18.65 3.46
CA LEU A 10 9.05 18.55 2.15
C LEU A 10 9.00 17.10 1.66
N LEU A 11 7.77 16.60 1.57
CA LEU A 11 7.20 15.74 0.53
C LEU A 11 7.76 14.31 0.37
N PHE A 12 7.39 13.45 1.31
CA PHE A 12 6.97 12.08 0.98
C PHE A 12 5.45 12.02 0.98
N SER A 13 4.81 12.40 -0.14
CA SER A 13 3.43 12.04 -0.43
C SER A 13 3.40 10.66 -1.08
N PHE A 14 3.74 9.63 -0.29
CA PHE A 14 3.10 8.35 -0.48
C PHE A 14 1.67 8.50 0.01
N SER A 15 0.71 7.95 -0.73
CA SER A 15 -0.68 7.79 -0.30
C SER A 15 -0.72 7.06 1.03
N ALA A 16 -0.57 7.83 2.11
CA ALA A 16 -0.96 7.46 3.44
C ALA A 16 -2.45 7.17 3.34
N CYS A 17 -2.79 5.90 3.39
CA CYS A 17 -4.02 5.44 4.01
C CYS A 17 -4.37 6.43 5.13
N ASN A 18 -5.58 6.98 5.14
CA ASN A 18 -6.10 7.93 6.14
C ASN A 18 -6.07 7.30 7.55
N PHE A 19 -4.87 7.18 8.08
CA PHE A 19 -4.49 6.55 9.33
C PHE A 19 -3.40 7.42 9.96
N ASN A 20 -3.56 8.74 9.92
CA ASN A 20 -2.66 9.66 10.63
C ASN A 20 -3.20 11.09 10.67
N GLN A 21 -4.18 11.31 11.54
CA GLN A 21 -4.27 12.57 12.28
C GLN A 21 -4.70 12.38 13.74
N SER A 22 -5.31 11.24 14.10
CA SER A 22 -5.54 10.82 15.49
C SER A 22 -4.33 10.16 16.17
N ALA A 23 -3.38 9.59 15.41
CA ALA A 23 -2.29 8.81 16.00
C ALA A 23 -1.09 9.64 16.52
N LYS A 24 -1.10 10.97 16.39
CA LYS A 24 -0.04 11.84 16.96
C LYS A 24 -0.23 12.18 18.44
N LYS A 25 -1.30 11.70 19.10
CA LYS A 25 -1.59 12.06 20.51
C LYS A 25 -1.42 10.94 21.54
N ASP A 26 -1.36 9.66 21.16
CA ASP A 26 -1.35 8.57 22.15
C ASP A 26 -0.09 7.69 22.09
N ILE A 27 1.05 8.28 22.45
CA ILE A 27 2.16 7.55 23.08
C ILE A 27 1.99 7.70 24.60
N SER A 28 0.82 7.33 25.12
CA SER A 28 0.58 7.29 26.57
C SER A 28 0.82 5.87 27.05
N SER A 29 1.92 5.65 27.77
CA SER A 29 2.06 4.52 28.68
C SER A 29 1.14 4.77 29.86
N GLY A 30 0.11 3.95 30.04
CA GLY A 30 -0.87 4.14 31.10
C GLY A 30 -2.07 3.20 30.96
N ALA A 31 -2.93 3.21 31.98
CA ALA A 31 -4.18 2.48 31.93
C ALA A 31 -5.10 3.09 30.87
N LEU A 32 -5.52 2.27 29.89
CA LEU A 32 -6.25 2.74 28.69
C LEU A 32 -7.59 3.40 29.04
N LEU A 33 -8.23 2.95 30.12
CA LEU A 33 -9.53 3.42 30.56
C LEU A 33 -9.44 4.56 31.57
N ALA A 34 -8.23 4.96 32.01
CA ALA A 34 -8.02 5.91 33.10
C ALA A 34 -8.75 7.25 32.89
N ASP A 35 -8.87 7.74 31.66
CA ASP A 35 -9.54 9.01 31.36
C ASP A 35 -10.99 8.87 30.90
N MET A 36 -11.56 7.66 30.94
CA MET A 36 -12.93 7.41 30.49
C MET A 36 -13.95 7.76 31.58
N ASP A 37 -14.95 8.56 31.20
CA ASP A 37 -16.12 8.84 32.04
C ASP A 37 -17.25 7.84 31.74
N PHE A 38 -17.28 6.75 32.52
CA PHE A 38 -18.30 5.73 32.40
C PHE A 38 -19.70 6.18 32.85
N SER A 39 -19.86 7.35 33.47
CA SER A 39 -21.18 7.83 33.92
C SER A 39 -22.09 8.31 32.79
N ASN A 40 -21.57 8.40 31.57
CA ASN A 40 -22.27 8.96 30.41
C ASN A 40 -22.10 8.09 29.18
N GLY A 41 -23.19 7.48 28.70
CA GLY A 41 -23.23 6.65 27.49
C GLY A 41 -22.92 5.17 27.74
N LYS A 42 -23.19 4.32 26.74
CA LYS A 42 -22.99 2.86 26.85
C LYS A 42 -21.62 2.46 26.31
N TYR A 43 -20.82 1.80 27.14
CA TYR A 43 -19.48 1.37 26.76
C TYR A 43 -19.43 -0.11 26.38
N ALA A 44 -18.58 -0.44 25.41
CA ALA A 44 -18.26 -1.80 25.02
C ALA A 44 -16.77 -1.91 24.73
N LEU A 45 -16.12 -2.94 25.27
CA LEU A 45 -14.68 -3.16 25.13
C LEU A 45 -14.40 -4.50 24.47
N TYR A 46 -13.87 -4.45 23.25
CA TYR A 46 -13.34 -5.64 22.60
C TYR A 46 -11.91 -5.88 23.04
N ILE A 47 -11.59 -7.13 23.37
CA ILE A 47 -10.26 -7.58 23.74
C ILE A 47 -9.90 -8.79 22.88
N LYS A 48 -8.69 -8.73 22.32
CA LYS A 48 -7.98 -9.89 21.79
C LYS A 48 -6.83 -10.19 22.73
N HIS A 49 -6.75 -11.42 23.21
CA HIS A 49 -5.73 -11.87 24.14
C HIS A 49 -5.24 -13.27 23.77
N LYS A 50 -3.94 -13.52 23.94
CA LYS A 50 -3.32 -14.80 23.57
C LYS A 50 -3.92 -16.00 24.31
N GLU A 51 -4.20 -15.84 25.60
CA GLU A 51 -4.68 -16.91 26.48
C GLU A 51 -6.21 -17.02 26.52
N PHE A 52 -6.92 -15.88 26.48
CA PHE A 52 -8.37 -15.82 26.66
C PHE A 52 -9.14 -15.69 25.34
N GLY A 53 -8.44 -15.64 24.20
CA GLY A 53 -9.03 -15.51 22.88
C GLY A 53 -9.57 -14.10 22.60
N GLU A 54 -10.63 -14.03 21.80
CA GLU A 54 -11.29 -12.78 21.40
C GLU A 54 -12.66 -12.68 22.05
N PHE A 55 -12.92 -11.59 22.75
CA PHE A 55 -14.17 -11.38 23.48
C PHE A 55 -14.54 -9.90 23.58
N MET A 56 -15.78 -9.64 23.97
CA MET A 56 -16.29 -8.30 24.27
C MET A 56 -16.66 -8.23 25.74
N VAL A 57 -16.55 -7.06 26.37
CA VAL A 57 -17.09 -6.75 27.70
C VAL A 57 -18.10 -5.63 27.55
N LEU A 58 -19.35 -5.90 27.93
CA LEU A 58 -20.48 -4.95 27.87
C LEU A 58 -20.94 -4.49 29.26
N ASP A 59 -20.40 -5.10 30.32
CA ASP A 59 -20.72 -4.81 31.71
C ASP A 59 -19.98 -3.53 32.13
N GLU A 60 -20.74 -2.46 32.35
CA GLU A 60 -20.21 -1.15 32.70
C GLU A 60 -19.50 -1.14 34.06
N GLU A 61 -19.98 -1.91 35.03
CA GLU A 61 -19.36 -2.00 36.36
C GLU A 61 -18.02 -2.72 36.26
N ALA A 62 -17.93 -3.79 35.46
CA ALA A 62 -16.66 -4.46 35.20
C ALA A 62 -15.63 -3.53 34.54
N LEU A 63 -16.07 -2.67 33.61
CA LEU A 63 -15.19 -1.68 32.98
C LEU A 63 -14.72 -0.61 33.98
N LYS A 64 -15.59 -0.15 34.89
CA LYS A 64 -15.24 0.78 35.97
C LYS A 64 -14.23 0.18 36.94
N GLU A 65 -14.45 -1.07 37.38
CA GLU A 65 -13.56 -1.78 38.31
C GLU A 65 -12.18 -2.07 37.73
N ASN A 66 -12.08 -2.14 36.40
CA ASN A 66 -10.82 -2.37 35.67
C ASN A 66 -10.23 -1.11 35.05
N ARG A 67 -10.74 0.07 35.42
CA ARG A 67 -10.30 1.36 34.87
C ARG A 67 -8.78 1.54 34.88
N ASP A 68 -8.14 1.16 35.99
CA ASP A 68 -6.69 1.28 36.20
C ASP A 68 -5.93 -0.04 35.94
N LYS A 69 -6.65 -1.12 35.61
CA LYS A 69 -6.09 -2.48 35.46
C LYS A 69 -5.88 -2.87 34.00
N LEU A 70 -6.58 -2.23 33.06
CA LEU A 70 -6.35 -2.41 31.63
C LEU A 70 -5.13 -1.60 31.18
N ILE A 71 -3.95 -2.21 31.27
CA ILE A 71 -2.68 -1.56 30.97
C ILE A 71 -2.21 -1.98 29.58
N VAL A 72 -1.97 -0.99 28.71
CA VAL A 72 -1.46 -1.19 27.35
C VAL A 72 -0.20 -0.35 27.17
N ASN A 73 0.97 -0.99 27.25
CA ASN A 73 2.25 -0.32 27.04
C ASN A 73 2.80 -0.63 25.66
N ILE A 74 3.15 0.42 24.91
CA ILE A 74 3.70 0.34 23.55
C ILE A 74 5.21 0.56 23.62
N SER A 75 5.99 -0.23 22.87
CA SER A 75 7.39 0.05 22.61
C SER A 75 7.64 0.38 21.15
N LEU A 76 8.32 1.51 20.93
CA LEU A 76 8.82 1.91 19.62
C LEU A 76 9.94 0.99 19.11
N ALA A 77 10.58 0.20 19.98
CA ALA A 77 11.64 -0.74 19.59
C ALA A 77 11.11 -1.92 18.75
N ASN A 78 9.81 -2.21 18.82
CA ASN A 78 9.14 -3.28 18.05
C ASN A 78 8.31 -2.74 16.87
N TYR A 79 8.52 -1.48 16.46
CA TYR A 79 7.65 -0.77 15.51
C TYR A 79 7.85 -1.17 14.04
N LEU A 80 8.79 -2.08 13.72
CA LEU A 80 8.99 -2.49 12.34
C LEU A 80 7.76 -3.26 11.80
N PRO A 81 7.22 -2.89 10.63
CA PRO A 81 6.04 -3.53 10.07
C PRO A 81 6.32 -5.01 9.79
N GLY A 82 5.62 -5.89 10.50
CA GLY A 82 5.82 -7.34 10.41
C GLY A 82 6.28 -8.00 11.70
N GLU A 83 6.79 -7.22 12.65
CA GLU A 83 7.28 -7.72 13.94
C GLU A 83 6.21 -7.63 15.05
N GLY A 84 6.41 -8.42 16.12
CA GLY A 84 5.63 -8.39 17.36
C GLY A 84 4.38 -9.28 17.44
N ASP A 85 3.86 -9.42 18.67
CA ASP A 85 2.75 -10.33 18.97
C ASP A 85 1.39 -9.73 18.59
N ARG A 86 0.77 -10.30 17.54
CA ARG A 86 -0.56 -9.94 17.03
C ARG A 86 -1.70 -10.67 17.74
N SER A 87 -1.39 -11.41 18.79
CA SER A 87 -2.36 -12.11 19.65
C SER A 87 -3.01 -11.18 20.67
N PHE A 88 -2.67 -9.89 20.65
CA PHE A 88 -3.22 -8.87 21.54
C PHE A 88 -3.90 -7.74 20.77
N GLY A 89 -4.91 -7.12 21.37
CA GLY A 89 -5.58 -5.95 20.80
C GLY A 89 -6.74 -5.50 21.68
N VAL A 90 -7.08 -4.22 21.57
CA VAL A 90 -8.19 -3.65 22.32
C VAL A 90 -8.87 -2.55 21.52
N ILE A 91 -10.20 -2.53 21.56
CA ILE A 91 -11.02 -1.51 20.91
C ILE A 91 -12.14 -1.12 21.88
N LEU A 92 -12.22 0.18 22.19
CA LEU A 92 -13.28 0.73 23.03
C LEU A 92 -14.32 1.44 22.18
N PHE A 93 -15.58 1.16 22.46
CA PHE A 93 -16.74 1.82 21.89
C PHE A 93 -17.52 2.56 22.96
N LYS A 94 -18.13 3.69 22.57
CA LYS A 94 -19.12 4.44 23.35
C LYS A 94 -20.31 4.71 22.44
N ASP A 95 -21.51 4.32 22.87
CA ASP A 95 -22.74 4.46 22.10
C ASP A 95 -22.58 3.92 20.67
N ASN A 96 -21.98 2.72 20.56
CA ASN A 96 -21.62 2.01 19.32
C ASN A 96 -20.65 2.75 18.38
N LYS A 97 -20.00 3.83 18.84
CA LYS A 97 -18.96 4.54 18.09
C LYS A 97 -17.58 4.22 18.64
N LEU A 98 -16.62 3.98 17.75
CA LEU A 98 -15.22 3.73 18.12
C LEU A 98 -14.63 4.96 18.81
N VAL A 99 -14.16 4.80 20.03
CA VAL A 99 -13.49 5.85 20.84
C VAL A 99 -11.98 5.74 20.70
N THR A 100 -11.43 4.55 20.92
CA THR A 100 -10.00 4.28 20.80
C THR A 100 -9.75 2.84 20.40
N GLN A 101 -8.60 2.61 19.76
CA GLN A 101 -8.15 1.30 19.33
C GLN A 101 -6.64 1.20 19.48
N LYS A 102 -6.17 0.08 20.02
CA LYS A 102 -4.77 -0.34 20.00
C LYS A 102 -4.68 -1.75 19.44
N SER A 103 -3.95 -1.91 18.34
CA SER A 103 -3.73 -3.22 17.72
C SER A 103 -2.36 -3.78 18.14
N GLY A 104 -2.25 -5.10 18.30
CA GLY A 104 -1.01 -5.78 18.65
C GLY A 104 0.11 -5.64 17.61
N GLY A 105 1.28 -6.19 17.93
CA GLY A 105 2.53 -6.04 17.16
C GLY A 105 3.54 -5.07 17.79
N VAL A 106 3.13 -4.24 18.74
CA VAL A 106 4.02 -3.24 19.37
C VAL A 106 3.92 -3.19 20.90
N PHE A 107 3.21 -4.13 21.52
CA PHE A 107 3.01 -4.14 22.97
C PHE A 107 4.21 -4.75 23.70
N THR A 108 4.63 -4.10 24.79
CA THR A 108 5.57 -4.67 25.77
C THR A 108 4.87 -5.22 27.00
N HIS A 109 3.70 -4.68 27.32
CA HIS A 109 2.86 -5.16 28.41
C HIS A 109 1.40 -4.98 28.03
N PHE A 110 0.62 -6.03 28.26
CA PHE A 110 -0.81 -6.06 28.03
C PHE A 110 -1.44 -6.83 29.18
N ALA A 111 -2.14 -6.12 30.06
CA ALA A 111 -2.84 -6.71 31.21
C ALA A 111 -4.30 -6.29 31.16
N ILE A 112 -5.20 -7.24 31.43
CA ILE A 112 -6.65 -7.07 31.31
C ILE A 112 -7.39 -7.15 32.65
N GLY A 113 -6.69 -7.28 33.77
CA GLY A 113 -7.30 -7.49 35.08
C GLY A 113 -8.21 -8.74 35.08
N ASN A 114 -9.44 -8.59 35.58
CA ASN A 114 -10.46 -9.66 35.58
C ASN A 114 -11.51 -9.48 34.46
N LEU A 115 -11.22 -8.71 33.42
CA LEU A 115 -12.17 -8.48 32.32
C LEU A 115 -12.60 -9.76 31.58
N ALA A 116 -11.79 -10.83 31.63
CA ALA A 116 -12.13 -12.12 31.06
C ALA A 116 -13.32 -12.79 31.76
N ASP A 117 -13.58 -12.48 33.04
CA ASP A 117 -14.69 -13.06 33.81
C ASP A 117 -16.06 -12.51 33.35
N HIS A 118 -16.05 -11.37 32.64
CA HIS A 118 -17.23 -10.70 32.09
C HIS A 118 -17.30 -10.83 30.56
N ALA A 119 -16.55 -11.77 29.98
CA ALA A 119 -16.46 -11.97 28.56
C ALA A 119 -17.78 -12.43 27.94
N VAL A 120 -18.21 -11.73 26.89
CA VAL A 120 -19.24 -12.22 25.97
C VAL A 120 -18.60 -12.60 24.63
N PRO A 121 -19.05 -13.71 24.01
CA PRO A 121 -18.51 -14.16 22.73
C PRO A 121 -18.78 -13.15 21.63
N VAL A 122 -17.80 -12.99 20.75
CA VAL A 122 -17.84 -12.04 19.65
C VAL A 122 -17.33 -12.69 18.37
N LYS A 123 -17.95 -12.34 17.24
CA LYS A 123 -17.51 -12.78 15.91
C LYS A 123 -17.08 -11.59 15.08
N SER A 124 -15.87 -11.65 14.54
CA SER A 124 -15.41 -10.71 13.52
C SER A 124 -16.01 -11.08 12.18
N GLN A 125 -16.59 -10.09 11.52
CA GLN A 125 -17.20 -10.21 10.21
C GLN A 125 -16.58 -9.20 9.27
N ARG A 126 -16.49 -9.57 8.00
CA ARG A 126 -15.95 -8.73 6.94
C ARG A 126 -16.77 -8.87 5.68
N ILE A 127 -17.00 -7.75 5.01
CA ILE A 127 -17.53 -7.72 3.66
C ILE A 127 -16.66 -6.83 2.78
N GLN A 128 -16.57 -7.20 1.50
CA GLN A 128 -15.92 -6.45 0.45
C GLN A 128 -16.88 -6.28 -0.73
N GLY A 129 -16.80 -5.13 -1.38
CA GLY A 129 -17.53 -4.86 -2.61
C GLY A 129 -17.67 -3.37 -2.90
N VAL A 130 -18.43 -3.05 -3.93
CA VAL A 130 -18.68 -1.66 -4.35
C VAL A 130 -19.49 -0.89 -3.32
N LYS A 131 -19.50 0.45 -3.45
CA LYS A 131 -20.10 1.39 -2.48
C LYS A 131 -21.51 0.98 -2.05
N LYS A 132 -22.38 0.67 -3.02
CA LYS A 132 -23.77 0.25 -2.77
C LYS A 132 -23.88 -0.91 -1.79
N ARG A 133 -23.12 -1.99 -2.02
CA ARG A 133 -23.12 -3.19 -1.16
C ARG A 133 -22.67 -2.88 0.26
N ILE A 134 -21.66 -2.03 0.41
CA ILE A 134 -21.16 -1.63 1.73
C ILE A 134 -22.17 -0.75 2.45
N GLN A 135 -22.76 0.24 1.77
CA GLN A 135 -23.77 1.13 2.35
C GLN A 135 -25.01 0.34 2.80
N GLU A 136 -25.54 -0.55 1.95
CA GLU A 136 -26.66 -1.42 2.32
C GLU A 136 -26.37 -2.25 3.57
N LYS A 137 -25.13 -2.77 3.69
CA LYS A 137 -24.74 -3.52 4.89
C LYS A 137 -24.64 -2.59 6.12
N GLN A 138 -24.11 -1.39 5.97
CA GLN A 138 -24.02 -0.39 7.05
C GLN A 138 -25.38 0.00 7.56
N ASP A 139 -26.30 0.35 6.66
CA ASP A 139 -27.65 0.74 7.01
C ASP A 139 -28.37 -0.41 7.73
N SER A 140 -28.16 -1.66 7.29
CA SER A 140 -28.78 -2.83 7.94
C SER A 140 -28.26 -3.12 9.35
N ILE A 141 -27.08 -2.60 9.73
CA ILE A 141 -26.46 -2.85 11.04
C ILE A 141 -26.40 -1.62 11.94
N ALA A 142 -26.72 -0.42 11.43
CA ALA A 142 -26.52 0.86 12.13
C ALA A 142 -27.24 0.93 13.49
N ASP A 143 -28.46 0.39 13.57
CA ASP A 143 -29.29 0.43 14.78
C ASP A 143 -29.18 -0.84 15.65
N GLN A 144 -28.25 -1.74 15.32
CA GLN A 144 -28.09 -2.99 16.06
C GLN A 144 -27.15 -2.81 17.26
N ASN A 145 -27.72 -2.87 18.47
CA ASN A 145 -26.98 -2.70 19.73
C ASN A 145 -25.92 -3.78 20.01
N ASN A 146 -25.88 -4.87 19.24
CA ASN A 146 -24.91 -5.95 19.38
C ASN A 146 -23.84 -5.95 18.28
N ILE A 147 -23.79 -4.91 17.43
CA ILE A 147 -22.84 -4.79 16.34
C ILE A 147 -21.97 -3.54 16.51
N PHE A 148 -20.66 -3.70 16.31
CA PHE A 148 -19.65 -2.66 16.52
C PHE A 148 -18.71 -2.59 15.31
N ILE A 149 -18.75 -1.47 14.56
CA ILE A 149 -17.92 -1.29 13.36
C ILE A 149 -16.48 -0.98 13.77
N THR A 150 -15.53 -1.84 13.38
CA THR A 150 -14.10 -1.68 13.68
C THR A 150 -13.32 -1.02 12.56
N TYR A 151 -13.79 -1.15 11.32
CA TYR A 151 -13.15 -0.52 10.18
C TYR A 151 -14.15 -0.27 9.06
N GLN A 152 -14.04 0.91 8.44
CA GLN A 152 -14.75 1.28 7.23
C GLN A 152 -13.79 2.00 6.29
N SER A 153 -13.76 1.59 5.03
CA SER A 153 -13.09 2.36 3.98
C SER A 153 -13.85 3.66 3.71
N ALA A 154 -13.14 4.79 3.65
CA ALA A 154 -13.73 6.05 3.22
C ALA A 154 -14.23 5.93 1.77
N PHE A 155 -15.49 6.29 1.55
CA PHE A 155 -16.04 6.31 0.20
C PHE A 155 -15.43 7.46 -0.59
N VAL A 156 -15.09 7.17 -1.85
CA VAL A 156 -14.75 8.24 -2.79
C VAL A 156 -16.04 8.83 -3.35
N PRO A 157 -16.01 10.08 -3.84
CA PRO A 157 -17.10 10.64 -4.62
C PRO A 157 -17.49 9.72 -5.79
N ASP A 158 -18.78 9.68 -6.15
CA ASP A 158 -19.28 8.77 -7.20
C ASP A 158 -18.68 9.09 -8.57
N ASN A 159 -18.30 10.35 -8.81
CA ASN A 159 -17.55 10.76 -10.00
C ASN A 159 -16.09 10.30 -10.01
N ARG A 160 -15.67 9.44 -9.07
CA ARG A 160 -14.33 8.82 -9.00
C ARG A 160 -14.40 7.31 -8.71
N ALA A 161 -15.59 6.71 -8.84
CA ALA A 161 -15.82 5.32 -8.47
C ALA A 161 -15.14 4.32 -9.44
N PHE A 162 -15.02 4.65 -10.72
CA PHE A 162 -14.50 3.75 -11.74
C PHE A 162 -13.02 3.99 -11.99
N ARG A 163 -12.26 2.90 -12.06
CA ARG A 163 -10.80 2.92 -12.10
C ARG A 163 -10.25 2.02 -13.18
N PHE A 164 -9.15 2.45 -13.78
CA PHE A 164 -8.32 1.62 -14.64
C PHE A 164 -6.87 2.09 -14.60
N ARG A 165 -5.98 1.31 -15.20
CA ARG A 165 -4.54 1.58 -15.23
C ARG A 165 -4.00 1.62 -16.64
N VAL A 166 -3.12 2.57 -16.90
CA VAL A 166 -2.33 2.67 -18.13
C VAL A 166 -0.87 2.50 -17.75
N TYR A 167 -0.25 1.44 -18.24
CA TYR A 167 1.18 1.22 -18.10
C TYR A 167 1.88 1.85 -19.29
N PHE A 168 2.82 2.73 -19.01
CA PHE A 168 3.65 3.35 -20.02
C PHE A 168 4.92 2.53 -20.27
N PRO A 169 5.54 2.68 -21.44
CA PRO A 169 6.80 2.04 -21.70
C PRO A 169 7.90 2.49 -20.74
N CYS A 170 8.88 1.62 -20.53
CA CYS A 170 9.99 1.89 -19.64
C CYS A 170 11.00 2.87 -20.27
N ILE A 171 11.65 3.66 -19.43
CA ILE A 171 12.79 4.53 -19.79
C ILE A 171 14.07 3.82 -19.38
N ALA A 172 15.00 3.62 -20.31
CA ALA A 172 16.33 3.13 -20.01
C ALA A 172 17.26 4.30 -19.71
N VAL A 173 17.79 4.37 -18.49
CA VAL A 173 18.73 5.41 -18.06
C VAL A 173 20.12 4.77 -17.91
N PRO A 174 21.15 5.23 -18.65
CA PRO A 174 22.45 4.56 -18.65
C PRO A 174 23.11 4.65 -17.27
N VAL A 175 23.82 3.59 -16.89
CA VAL A 175 24.61 3.53 -15.66
C VAL A 175 26.03 3.08 -15.92
N THR A 176 26.95 3.54 -15.07
CA THR A 176 28.29 2.97 -15.00
C THR A 176 28.44 2.17 -13.72
N ARG A 177 29.31 1.16 -13.76
CA ARG A 177 29.55 0.26 -12.63
C ARG A 177 31.04 0.13 -12.37
N GLY A 178 31.38 -0.13 -11.11
CA GLY A 178 32.70 -0.57 -10.72
C GLY A 178 32.65 -1.36 -9.43
N LYS A 179 33.80 -1.87 -9.00
CA LYS A 179 33.89 -2.70 -7.81
C LYS A 179 34.11 -1.83 -6.57
N ASP A 180 33.36 -2.10 -5.51
CA ASP A 180 33.66 -1.56 -4.18
C ASP A 180 34.89 -2.25 -3.56
N SER A 181 35.30 -1.80 -2.38
CA SER A 181 36.45 -2.35 -1.64
C SER A 181 36.30 -3.83 -1.28
N ALA A 182 35.07 -4.36 -1.26
CA ALA A 182 34.78 -5.77 -1.04
C ALA A 182 34.63 -6.56 -2.36
N GLY A 183 34.88 -5.93 -3.50
CA GLY A 183 34.84 -6.55 -4.82
C GLY A 183 33.44 -6.65 -5.44
N TYR A 184 32.40 -6.14 -4.78
CA TYR A 184 31.04 -6.16 -5.31
C TYR A 184 30.83 -5.08 -6.37
N GLU A 185 30.14 -5.44 -7.44
CA GLU A 185 29.79 -4.51 -8.51
C GLU A 185 28.68 -3.54 -8.06
N ARG A 186 28.99 -2.25 -7.98
CA ARG A 186 28.10 -1.16 -7.60
C ARG A 186 27.87 -0.20 -8.76
N ILE A 187 26.71 0.44 -8.78
CA ILE A 187 26.46 1.56 -9.68
C ILE A 187 27.27 2.76 -9.17
N ILE A 188 28.08 3.34 -10.05
CA ILE A 188 28.91 4.53 -9.77
C ILE A 188 28.20 5.79 -10.26
N THR A 189 27.60 5.73 -11.45
CA THR A 189 26.82 6.84 -11.99
C THR A 189 25.51 6.37 -12.61
N VAL A 190 24.52 7.26 -12.58
CA VAL A 190 23.25 7.15 -13.30
C VAL A 190 23.12 8.39 -14.16
N ASN A 191 22.97 8.21 -15.47
CA ASN A 191 22.96 9.29 -16.45
C ASN A 191 24.15 10.26 -16.35
N GLY A 192 25.35 9.74 -16.06
CA GLY A 192 26.55 10.55 -15.84
C GLY A 192 26.63 11.26 -14.48
N ILE A 193 25.58 11.19 -13.65
CA ILE A 193 25.54 11.77 -12.30
C ILE A 193 26.00 10.72 -11.29
N LYS A 194 26.85 11.10 -10.32
CA LYS A 194 27.26 10.20 -9.23
C LYS A 194 26.05 9.57 -8.54
N HIS A 195 26.11 8.27 -8.28
CA HIS A 195 24.99 7.49 -7.75
C HIS A 195 24.40 8.06 -6.46
N ASP A 196 25.22 8.48 -5.50
CA ASP A 196 24.71 9.07 -4.24
C ASP A 196 23.95 10.38 -4.49
N LYS A 197 24.46 11.22 -5.40
CA LYS A 197 23.76 12.45 -5.82
C LYS A 197 22.47 12.13 -6.59
N TRP A 198 22.47 11.04 -7.36
CA TRP A 198 21.27 10.58 -8.04
C TRP A 198 20.17 10.25 -7.04
N ILE A 199 20.47 9.38 -6.06
CA ILE A 199 19.50 8.95 -5.05
C ILE A 199 19.02 10.12 -4.19
N MET A 200 19.92 11.00 -3.75
CA MET A 200 19.55 12.07 -2.81
C MET A 200 18.81 13.23 -3.48
N GLU A 201 19.05 13.50 -4.76
CA GLU A 201 18.58 14.73 -5.41
C GLU A 201 17.92 14.46 -6.76
N SER A 202 18.64 13.78 -7.67
CA SER A 202 18.29 13.79 -9.10
C SER A 202 17.14 12.85 -9.44
N GLU A 203 16.96 11.75 -8.70
CA GLU A 203 15.90 10.77 -8.95
C GLU A 203 14.53 11.42 -8.75
N SER A 204 14.32 12.15 -7.64
CA SER A 204 13.05 12.83 -7.37
C SER A 204 12.68 13.86 -8.44
N LEU A 205 13.67 14.57 -8.98
CA LEU A 205 13.48 15.51 -10.08
C LEU A 205 13.13 14.79 -11.38
N PHE A 206 13.83 13.71 -11.68
CA PHE A 206 13.55 12.86 -12.84
C PHE A 206 12.12 12.28 -12.78
N ASP A 207 11.73 11.73 -11.63
CA ASP A 207 10.41 11.16 -11.41
C ASP A 207 9.32 12.21 -11.62
N ARG A 208 9.51 13.40 -11.06
CA ARG A 208 8.54 14.50 -11.16
C ARG A 208 8.42 14.99 -12.60
N GLN A 209 9.53 15.19 -13.31
CA GLN A 209 9.52 15.61 -14.71
C GLN A 209 8.75 14.63 -15.60
N TRP A 210 8.99 13.33 -15.42
CA TRP A 210 8.32 12.30 -16.20
C TRP A 210 6.86 12.10 -15.79
N GLY A 211 6.57 12.16 -14.49
CA GLY A 211 5.20 12.16 -13.99
C GLY A 211 4.38 13.31 -14.57
N GLU A 212 4.89 14.54 -14.50
CA GLU A 212 4.25 15.74 -15.04
C GLU A 212 4.08 15.66 -16.57
N LYS A 213 5.07 15.11 -17.31
CA LYS A 213 4.98 14.93 -18.77
C LYS A 213 3.86 13.95 -19.15
N ILE A 214 3.80 12.80 -18.49
CA ILE A 214 2.78 11.77 -18.75
C ILE A 214 1.39 12.30 -18.35
N GLU A 215 1.27 12.90 -17.17
CA GLU A 215 0.00 13.47 -16.70
C GLU A 215 -0.52 14.54 -17.66
N ARG A 216 0.35 15.45 -18.12
CA ARG A 216 -0.02 16.48 -19.09
C ARG A 216 -0.53 15.87 -20.40
N CYS A 217 0.19 14.90 -20.96
CA CYS A 217 -0.26 14.22 -22.18
C CYS A 217 -1.63 13.54 -22.01
N ILE A 218 -1.87 12.88 -20.87
CA ILE A 218 -3.17 12.27 -20.58
C ILE A 218 -4.27 13.35 -20.55
N ARG A 219 -4.02 14.49 -19.88
CA ARG A 219 -4.98 15.60 -19.80
C ARG A 219 -5.24 16.25 -21.15
N ASP A 220 -4.21 16.43 -21.97
CA ASP A 220 -4.34 16.97 -23.31
C ASP A 220 -5.18 16.04 -24.21
N LYS A 221 -4.97 14.72 -24.10
CA LYS A 221 -5.76 13.70 -24.82
C LYS A 221 -7.19 13.57 -24.33
N ALA A 222 -7.42 13.77 -23.03
CA ALA A 222 -8.75 13.75 -22.44
C ALA A 222 -9.65 14.84 -23.05
N GLY A 223 -9.06 15.95 -23.53
CA GLY A 223 -9.75 16.99 -24.26
C GLY A 223 -10.90 17.57 -23.44
N THR A 224 -12.14 17.29 -23.84
CA THR A 224 -13.35 17.77 -23.17
C THR A 224 -13.72 16.98 -21.91
N ILE A 225 -13.05 15.86 -21.62
CA ILE A 225 -13.29 15.07 -20.41
C ILE A 225 -12.54 15.75 -19.26
N THR A 226 -13.21 16.63 -18.52
CA THR A 226 -12.57 17.45 -17.49
C THR A 226 -12.69 16.87 -16.08
N ASP A 227 -13.70 16.04 -15.82
CA ASP A 227 -13.98 15.51 -14.49
C ASP A 227 -13.35 14.12 -14.28
N PHE A 228 -12.03 14.10 -14.08
CA PHE A 228 -11.30 12.88 -13.71
C PHE A 228 -10.07 13.17 -12.86
N GLU A 229 -9.59 12.15 -12.15
CA GLU A 229 -8.32 12.16 -11.45
C GLU A 229 -7.30 11.27 -12.17
N VAL A 230 -6.06 11.72 -12.21
CA VAL A 230 -4.91 10.94 -12.67
C VAL A 230 -3.80 11.03 -11.64
N SER A 231 -3.24 9.88 -11.27
CA SER A 231 -2.07 9.77 -10.41
C SER A 231 -1.02 8.90 -11.09
N ILE A 232 0.24 9.34 -11.09
CA ILE A 232 1.35 8.61 -11.71
C ILE A 232 2.17 7.93 -10.61
N ALA A 233 2.27 6.60 -10.65
CA ALA A 233 3.22 5.84 -9.85
C ALA A 233 4.43 5.45 -10.68
N LYS A 234 5.57 5.32 -10.02
CA LYS A 234 6.84 4.92 -10.62
C LYS A 234 7.43 3.68 -9.93
N SER A 235 8.20 2.92 -10.69
CA SER A 235 9.09 1.89 -10.15
C SER A 235 10.38 1.85 -10.96
N SER A 236 11.45 1.32 -10.36
CA SER A 236 12.74 1.18 -11.03
C SER A 236 13.35 -0.20 -10.83
N MET A 237 14.17 -0.62 -11.79
CA MET A 237 14.91 -1.88 -11.78
C MET A 237 16.32 -1.64 -12.34
N SER A 238 17.36 -2.17 -11.70
CA SER A 238 18.76 -1.91 -12.07
C SER A 238 19.49 -3.10 -12.68
N ASN A 239 18.85 -4.26 -12.79
CA ASN A 239 19.38 -5.42 -13.50
C ASN A 239 18.20 -6.14 -14.14
N ALA A 240 18.25 -6.34 -15.45
CA ALA A 240 17.27 -7.15 -16.16
C ALA A 240 18.02 -8.13 -17.05
N TYR A 241 17.49 -9.34 -17.21
CA TYR A 241 18.06 -10.35 -18.11
C TYR A 241 17.24 -10.48 -19.38
N LEU A 242 17.91 -10.96 -20.42
CA LEU A 242 17.31 -11.21 -21.70
C LEU A 242 16.43 -12.46 -21.64
N LEU A 243 15.26 -12.37 -22.26
CA LEU A 243 14.26 -13.44 -22.34
C LEU A 243 14.00 -13.77 -23.81
N ASP A 244 13.78 -15.04 -24.14
CA ASP A 244 13.17 -15.41 -25.42
C ASP A 244 11.64 -15.19 -25.41
N LYS A 245 10.97 -15.40 -26.55
CA LYS A 245 9.49 -15.30 -26.67
C LYS A 245 8.71 -16.24 -25.75
N ALA A 246 9.32 -17.34 -25.31
CA ALA A 246 8.69 -18.27 -24.37
C ALA A 246 8.94 -17.87 -22.91
N GLY A 247 9.68 -16.78 -22.66
CA GLY A 247 9.99 -16.31 -21.32
C GLY A 247 11.15 -17.04 -20.66
N ASN A 248 11.99 -17.76 -21.43
CA ASN A 248 13.18 -18.39 -20.88
C ASN A 248 14.37 -17.44 -20.89
N ASP A 249 15.19 -17.51 -19.85
CA ASP A 249 16.48 -16.83 -19.77
C ASP A 249 17.37 -17.15 -20.96
N LEU A 250 17.85 -16.10 -21.62
CA LEU A 250 18.92 -16.25 -22.59
C LEU A 250 20.25 -16.48 -21.86
N LYS A 251 20.97 -17.54 -22.24
CA LYS A 251 22.20 -17.98 -21.56
C LYS A 251 23.40 -17.93 -22.50
N THR A 252 24.58 -17.74 -21.92
CA THR A 252 25.87 -17.97 -22.58
C THR A 252 26.15 -19.47 -22.75
N PRO A 253 27.11 -19.88 -23.61
CA PRO A 253 27.54 -21.28 -23.72
C PRO A 253 27.93 -21.94 -22.38
N ASN A 254 28.40 -21.14 -21.43
CA ASN A 254 28.76 -21.59 -20.08
C ASN A 254 27.55 -21.62 -19.12
N LYS A 255 26.32 -21.65 -19.64
CA LYS A 255 25.04 -21.71 -18.90
C LYS A 255 24.76 -20.53 -17.96
N LYS A 256 25.48 -19.41 -18.08
CA LYS A 256 25.21 -18.19 -17.31
C LYS A 256 24.15 -17.34 -18.00
N THR A 257 23.14 -16.87 -17.26
CA THR A 257 22.13 -15.92 -17.73
C THR A 257 22.77 -14.62 -18.20
N ILE A 258 22.26 -14.07 -19.31
CA ILE A 258 22.76 -12.84 -19.92
C ILE A 258 21.96 -11.66 -19.36
N TYR A 259 22.67 -10.81 -18.63
CA TYR A 259 22.13 -9.59 -18.02
C TYR A 259 22.48 -8.36 -18.84
N ILE A 260 21.57 -7.39 -18.85
CA ILE A 260 21.86 -6.01 -19.22
C ILE A 260 22.00 -5.20 -17.94
N LYS A 261 23.23 -4.80 -17.66
CA LYS A 261 23.61 -4.08 -16.43
C LYS A 261 23.91 -2.60 -16.65
N ASP A 262 23.98 -2.18 -17.91
CA ASP A 262 24.35 -0.83 -18.34
C ASP A 262 23.22 0.19 -18.18
N TYR A 263 22.03 -0.23 -17.71
CA TYR A 263 20.87 0.65 -17.55
C TYR A 263 20.13 0.42 -16.23
N MET A 264 19.50 1.49 -15.74
CA MET A 264 18.34 1.45 -14.86
C MET A 264 17.07 1.67 -15.68
N TYR A 265 16.06 0.84 -15.44
CA TYR A 265 14.77 0.91 -16.12
C TYR A 265 13.75 1.55 -15.21
N TYR A 266 13.14 2.65 -15.63
CA TYR A 266 12.06 3.31 -14.91
C TYR A 266 10.74 3.00 -15.61
N SER A 267 9.76 2.50 -14.86
CA SER A 267 8.41 2.24 -15.36
C SER A 267 7.42 3.21 -14.70
N PHE A 268 6.46 3.68 -15.49
CA PHE A 268 5.43 4.61 -15.04
C PHE A 268 4.05 4.01 -15.28
N THR A 269 3.18 4.13 -14.29
CA THR A 269 1.79 3.67 -14.35
C THR A 269 0.87 4.82 -14.00
N ALA A 270 -0.05 5.17 -14.89
CA ALA A 270 -1.14 6.08 -14.57
C ALA A 270 -2.33 5.31 -13.99
N TYR A 271 -2.84 5.82 -12.88
CA TYR A 271 -4.08 5.40 -12.23
C TYR A 271 -5.12 6.47 -12.54
N LEU A 272 -6.14 6.11 -13.32
CA LEU A 272 -7.21 7.02 -13.69
C LEU A 272 -8.48 6.66 -12.92
N MET A 273 -9.17 7.69 -12.43
CA MET A 273 -10.41 7.57 -11.68
C MET A 273 -11.44 8.57 -12.19
N ALA A 274 -12.65 8.11 -12.49
CA ALA A 274 -13.75 8.97 -12.97
C ALA A 274 -15.11 8.32 -12.65
N ASP A 275 -16.21 8.97 -13.06
CA ASP A 275 -17.49 8.29 -13.23
C ASP A 275 -17.38 7.24 -14.35
N LYS A 276 -18.41 6.41 -14.50
CA LYS A 276 -18.42 5.31 -15.48
C LYS A 276 -18.22 5.82 -16.91
N ASP A 277 -19.01 6.80 -17.34
CA ASP A 277 -19.04 7.27 -18.72
C ASP A 277 -17.71 7.90 -19.12
N ASN A 278 -17.14 8.74 -18.24
CA ASN A 278 -15.84 9.36 -18.45
C ASN A 278 -14.72 8.33 -18.38
N ALA A 279 -14.78 7.35 -17.48
CA ALA A 279 -13.77 6.29 -17.41
C ALA A 279 -13.78 5.41 -18.66
N GLU A 280 -14.94 5.08 -19.23
CA GLU A 280 -15.06 4.35 -20.50
C GLU A 280 -14.47 5.16 -21.68
N LYS A 281 -14.76 6.46 -21.75
CA LYS A 281 -14.17 7.35 -22.77
C LYS A 281 -12.65 7.45 -22.63
N LEU A 282 -12.15 7.68 -21.41
CA LEU A 282 -10.71 7.73 -21.13
C LEU A 282 -10.03 6.39 -21.44
N LEU A 283 -10.68 5.27 -21.16
CA LEU A 283 -10.16 3.94 -21.47
C LEU A 283 -10.03 3.72 -22.98
N ALA A 284 -10.87 4.35 -23.80
CA ALA A 284 -10.83 4.23 -25.26
C ALA A 284 -9.66 5.03 -25.90
N LEU A 285 -9.16 6.09 -25.26
CA LEU A 285 -8.12 6.98 -25.82
C LEU A 285 -6.78 6.26 -26.06
N ASP A 286 -6.09 6.57 -27.16
CA ASP A 286 -4.72 6.08 -27.39
C ASP A 286 -3.69 6.98 -26.72
N TYR A 287 -2.84 6.40 -25.87
CA TYR A 287 -1.76 7.08 -25.14
C TYR A 287 -0.36 6.73 -25.67
N SER A 288 -0.26 6.02 -26.80
CA SER A 288 0.99 5.48 -27.36
C SER A 288 2.08 6.52 -27.64
N ASP A 289 1.68 7.73 -27.98
CA ASP A 289 2.49 8.92 -28.29
C ASP A 289 2.85 9.78 -27.07
N CYS A 290 2.39 9.44 -25.86
CA CYS A 290 2.78 10.18 -24.65
C CYS A 290 4.26 10.00 -24.27
N MET A 291 4.95 9.02 -24.88
CA MET A 291 6.38 8.80 -24.73
C MET A 291 7.02 8.41 -26.07
N SER A 292 7.96 9.22 -26.57
CA SER A 292 8.70 8.89 -27.79
C SER A 292 9.73 7.77 -27.54
N GLU A 293 10.24 7.15 -28.61
CA GLU A 293 11.34 6.18 -28.49
C GLU A 293 12.66 6.83 -28.06
N GLU A 294 12.93 8.06 -28.54
CA GLU A 294 14.15 8.81 -28.26
C GLU A 294 14.22 9.18 -26.77
N ASP A 295 13.14 9.70 -26.21
CA ASP A 295 13.09 10.06 -24.79
C ASP A 295 13.34 8.86 -23.86
N ARG A 296 13.16 7.64 -24.37
CA ARG A 296 13.29 6.38 -23.62
C ARG A 296 14.64 5.69 -23.77
N ASN A 297 15.55 6.23 -24.58
CA ASN A 297 16.81 5.59 -24.99
C ASN A 297 16.62 4.20 -25.61
N ARG A 298 15.45 3.92 -26.20
CA ARG A 298 15.12 2.59 -26.75
C ARG A 298 16.10 2.17 -27.86
N PRO A 299 16.50 3.03 -28.82
CA PRO A 299 17.45 2.62 -29.86
C PRO A 299 18.80 2.13 -29.30
N LEU A 300 19.33 2.79 -28.27
CA LEU A 300 20.58 2.41 -27.60
C LEU A 300 20.43 1.09 -26.84
N LEU A 301 19.29 0.88 -26.18
CA LEU A 301 18.98 -0.39 -25.52
C LEU A 301 18.91 -1.53 -26.53
N ILE A 302 18.19 -1.37 -27.65
CA ILE A 302 18.05 -2.37 -28.71
C ILE A 302 19.42 -2.72 -29.31
N ALA A 303 20.28 -1.73 -29.57
CA ALA A 303 21.64 -1.98 -30.03
C ALA A 303 22.45 -2.82 -29.03
N LYS A 304 22.30 -2.56 -27.73
CA LYS A 304 22.95 -3.36 -26.67
C LYS A 304 22.41 -4.77 -26.59
N MET A 305 21.08 -4.95 -26.68
CA MET A 305 20.43 -6.26 -26.72
C MET A 305 20.97 -7.09 -27.89
N LYS A 306 21.02 -6.51 -29.10
CA LYS A 306 21.59 -7.17 -30.30
C LYS A 306 23.03 -7.64 -30.10
N ALA A 307 23.86 -6.81 -29.46
CA ALA A 307 25.25 -7.16 -29.19
C ALA A 307 25.39 -8.34 -28.19
N LEU A 308 24.48 -8.42 -27.21
CA LEU A 308 24.48 -9.46 -26.19
C LEU A 308 23.89 -10.79 -26.69
N VAL A 309 22.86 -10.74 -27.53
CA VAL A 309 22.25 -11.95 -28.12
C VAL A 309 23.28 -12.76 -28.91
N LYS A 310 24.20 -12.09 -29.62
CA LYS A 310 25.32 -12.74 -30.34
C LYS A 310 26.24 -13.58 -29.43
N GLN A 311 26.24 -13.32 -28.12
CA GLN A 311 27.07 -14.04 -27.14
C GLN A 311 26.31 -15.20 -26.48
N SER A 312 25.05 -15.42 -26.87
CA SER A 312 24.18 -16.44 -26.29
C SER A 312 24.30 -17.80 -26.97
N THR A 313 23.64 -18.79 -26.39
CA THR A 313 23.38 -20.10 -27.01
C THR A 313 22.36 -20.04 -28.15
N GLN A 314 21.68 -18.90 -28.35
CA GLN A 314 20.69 -18.68 -29.41
C GLN A 314 20.99 -17.39 -30.19
N PRO A 315 22.15 -17.26 -30.85
CA PRO A 315 22.58 -16.01 -31.50
C PRO A 315 21.78 -15.64 -32.76
N HIS A 316 20.89 -16.52 -33.21
CA HIS A 316 20.04 -16.32 -34.38
C HIS A 316 18.74 -15.56 -34.06
N LEU A 317 18.39 -15.38 -32.78
CA LEU A 317 17.19 -14.68 -32.38
C LEU A 317 17.27 -13.18 -32.72
N ASP A 318 16.17 -12.65 -33.24
CA ASP A 318 16.07 -11.30 -33.77
C ASP A 318 15.37 -10.34 -32.78
N VAL A 319 16.13 -9.39 -32.26
CA VAL A 319 15.63 -8.37 -31.32
C VAL A 319 14.59 -7.47 -31.97
N ASP A 320 14.74 -7.11 -33.25
CA ASP A 320 13.81 -6.18 -33.93
C ASP A 320 12.45 -6.83 -34.19
N LYS A 321 12.43 -8.15 -34.37
CA LYS A 321 11.19 -8.95 -34.52
C LYS A 321 10.55 -9.32 -33.18
N GLY A 322 11.05 -8.77 -32.07
CA GLY A 322 10.58 -9.05 -30.72
C GLY A 322 10.80 -10.51 -30.30
N GLU A 323 11.79 -11.21 -30.87
CA GLU A 323 12.16 -12.56 -30.44
C GLU A 323 12.87 -12.59 -29.09
N ILE A 324 13.37 -11.42 -28.70
CA ILE A 324 14.07 -11.19 -27.45
C ILE A 324 13.36 -10.07 -26.70
N GLY A 325 12.99 -10.35 -25.45
CA GLY A 325 12.51 -9.39 -24.48
C GLY A 325 13.55 -9.10 -23.40
N LEU A 326 13.19 -8.18 -22.53
CA LEU A 326 13.97 -7.83 -21.34
C LEU A 326 13.03 -7.93 -20.13
N GLU A 327 13.45 -8.66 -19.10
CA GLU A 327 12.63 -8.87 -17.90
C GLU A 327 12.14 -7.53 -17.32
N GLY A 328 10.84 -7.44 -17.06
CA GLY A 328 10.23 -6.27 -16.43
C GLY A 328 10.21 -4.99 -17.29
N TYR A 329 10.81 -5.01 -18.48
CA TYR A 329 10.81 -3.89 -19.41
C TYR A 329 9.54 -3.90 -20.27
N LYS A 330 8.83 -2.78 -20.31
CA LYS A 330 7.65 -2.59 -21.16
C LYS A 330 8.05 -1.76 -22.37
N ASP A 331 7.87 -2.31 -23.56
CA ASP A 331 8.12 -1.58 -24.81
C ASP A 331 6.98 -0.64 -25.22
N ASN A 332 5.75 -1.02 -24.86
CA ASN A 332 4.53 -0.40 -25.37
C ASN A 332 3.59 0.01 -24.25
N VAL A 333 2.76 1.02 -24.55
CA VAL A 333 1.62 1.38 -23.71
C VAL A 333 0.67 0.19 -23.64
N THR A 334 0.29 -0.20 -22.43
CA THR A 334 -0.69 -1.26 -22.20
C THR A 334 -1.73 -0.80 -21.20
N LYS A 335 -3.01 -1.01 -21.51
CA LYS A 335 -4.11 -0.74 -20.59
C LYS A 335 -4.48 -2.03 -19.87
N TYR A 336 -4.71 -1.94 -18.56
CA TYR A 336 -5.35 -3.04 -17.86
C TYR A 336 -6.82 -3.09 -18.28
N LYS A 337 -7.20 -4.16 -18.99
CA LYS A 337 -8.47 -4.22 -19.75
C LYS A 337 -9.74 -4.21 -18.88
N ALA A 338 -9.63 -4.40 -17.57
CA ALA A 338 -10.78 -4.33 -16.68
C ALA A 338 -10.96 -2.90 -16.17
N LEU A 339 -11.97 -2.19 -16.69
CA LEU A 339 -12.58 -1.10 -15.96
C LEU A 339 -13.28 -1.70 -14.73
N TYR A 340 -12.96 -1.21 -13.54
CA TYR A 340 -13.57 -1.72 -12.32
C TYR A 340 -14.07 -0.60 -11.44
N GLU A 341 -15.18 -0.83 -10.76
CA GLU A 341 -15.67 0.05 -9.71
C GLU A 341 -14.85 -0.20 -8.44
N GLN A 342 -14.49 0.86 -7.72
CA GLN A 342 -13.69 0.78 -6.51
C GLN A 342 -14.40 -0.08 -5.46
N GLU A 343 -13.68 -1.10 -4.99
CA GLU A 343 -14.13 -1.91 -3.87
C GLU A 343 -13.74 -1.26 -2.55
N TYR A 344 -14.65 -1.37 -1.60
CA TYR A 344 -14.51 -0.92 -0.23
C TYR A 344 -14.61 -2.12 0.70
N SER A 345 -14.16 -1.95 1.93
CA SER A 345 -14.31 -2.97 2.96
C SER A 345 -14.93 -2.40 4.21
N LEU A 346 -15.74 -3.24 4.85
CA LEU A 346 -16.36 -3.01 6.13
C LEU A 346 -16.06 -4.21 7.02
N THR A 347 -15.56 -3.93 8.22
CA THR A 347 -15.29 -4.92 9.25
C THR A 347 -16.07 -4.53 10.49
N TRP A 348 -16.75 -5.50 11.10
CA TRP A 348 -17.49 -5.30 12.34
C TRP A 348 -17.35 -6.50 13.26
N LEU A 349 -17.65 -6.26 14.52
CA LEU A 349 -17.77 -7.25 15.57
C LEU A 349 -19.26 -7.45 15.86
N GLU A 350 -19.69 -8.70 15.95
CA GLU A 350 -21.05 -9.07 16.31
C GLU A 350 -21.03 -9.90 17.59
N VAL A 351 -21.70 -9.39 18.63
CA VAL A 351 -21.90 -10.14 19.88
C VAL A 351 -23.04 -11.13 19.64
N GLU A 352 -22.80 -12.39 19.94
CA GLU A 352 -23.79 -13.45 19.73
C GLU A 352 -25.00 -13.24 20.63
N ARG A 353 -26.19 -13.10 20.05
CA ARG A 353 -27.45 -13.05 20.78
C ARG A 353 -27.85 -14.46 21.24
N ASN A 354 -27.11 -15.05 22.17
CA ASN A 354 -27.53 -16.17 23.02
C ASN A 354 -26.40 -16.59 23.98
N SER A 355 -26.00 -15.69 24.88
CA SER A 355 -25.11 -16.06 25.96
C SER A 355 -25.95 -16.47 27.17
N LYS A 356 -26.42 -17.73 27.19
CA LYS A 356 -26.52 -18.38 28.51
C LYS A 356 -25.10 -18.40 29.04
N ILE A 357 -24.89 -17.71 30.15
CA ILE A 357 -23.65 -17.63 30.92
C ILE A 357 -22.94 -18.99 30.85
N ILE A 358 -21.79 -19.03 30.18
CA ILE A 358 -20.95 -20.22 30.19
C ILE A 358 -20.30 -20.23 31.57
N GLU A 359 -20.83 -21.05 32.48
CA GLU A 359 -20.12 -21.43 33.69
C GLU A 359 -18.82 -22.12 33.28
N ILE A 360 -17.71 -21.38 33.32
CA ILE A 360 -16.38 -21.96 33.27
C ILE A 360 -16.19 -22.68 34.61
N LYS A 361 -16.43 -24.00 34.61
CA LYS A 361 -16.06 -24.87 35.73
C LYS A 361 -14.54 -25.00 35.76
N ASN A 362 -13.92 -24.33 36.73
CA ASN A 362 -12.55 -24.58 37.11
C ASN A 362 -12.38 -26.04 37.54
N LYS A 363 -11.38 -26.72 36.96
CA LYS A 363 -10.83 -27.98 37.46
C LYS A 363 -9.37 -27.77 37.81
#